data_AF-A0A7V5K5A3-F1
#
_entry.id   AF-A0A7V5K5A3-F1
#
_cell.length_a   1.000
_cell.length_b   1.000
_cell.length_c   1.000
_cell.angle_alpha   90.00
_cell.angle_beta   90.00
_cell.angle_gamma   90.00
#
_symmetry.space_group_name_H-M   'P 1'
#
loop_
_entity.id
_entity.type
_entity.pdbx_description
1 polymer ?
#
loop_
_entity_poly.entity_id
_entity_poly.type
_entity_poly.pdbx_seq_one_letter_code
_entity_poly.pdbx_strand_id
1 'polypeptide(L)'
;MLSLVNHAIKPPRWVEPPWLRGPVAQGHEICLVIGVNRSSPRRESQRAGQLSRGVRSSSGPARRGEALRVNNGGHWMVKRVLVTWSGGKDSTMALDLLMASPEWEVVGLLTTVSSEYDRVSMHGVRRELLLEQASCLGLPLDIVWLEPRESNETYQAKMAGKLLDYRARGVSNVAFGDIFLEELRHYREENLAKLGMEATFPLWGRDTRQEAVEFIEKGFQAIITCVDTRLLGRSFVGRALDEALLRELPDGVDP
;
A
#
# COMPACT_ATOMS: atom_id res chain seq x y z
N MET A 1 32.96 -2.42 14.71
CA MET A 1 33.40 -3.75 14.23
C MET A 1 32.18 -4.43 13.64
N LEU A 2 31.80 -4.01 12.42
CA LEU A 2 30.64 -4.48 11.66
C LEU A 2 31.21 -5.14 10.40
N SER A 3 30.94 -6.42 10.20
CA SER A 3 31.13 -7.05 8.89
C SER A 3 30.30 -8.31 8.74
N LEU A 4 29.68 -8.42 7.55
CA LEU A 4 29.26 -9.63 6.84
C LEU A 4 27.99 -10.31 7.43
N VAL A 5 26.96 -10.62 6.65
CA VAL A 5 26.98 -11.25 5.33
C VAL A 5 25.85 -10.74 4.44
N ASN A 6 26.28 -10.31 3.26
CA ASN A 6 25.51 -9.98 2.06
C ASN A 6 25.11 -11.31 1.37
N HIS A 7 23.82 -11.58 1.18
CA HIS A 7 23.33 -12.59 0.23
C HIS A 7 22.27 -11.92 -0.66
N ALA A 8 22.72 -11.46 -1.82
CA ALA A 8 21.85 -11.01 -2.89
C ALA A 8 21.24 -12.25 -3.58
N ILE A 9 19.94 -12.46 -3.38
CA ILE A 9 19.14 -13.40 -4.19
C ILE A 9 18.54 -12.59 -5.34
N LYS A 10 18.81 -13.00 -6.59
CA LYS A 10 18.14 -12.44 -7.78
C LYS A 10 16.63 -12.62 -7.64
N PRO A 11 15.78 -11.62 -7.96
CA PRO A 11 14.35 -11.85 -8.02
C PRO A 11 14.04 -12.90 -9.11
N PRO A 12 13.07 -13.79 -8.90
CA PRO A 12 12.61 -14.68 -9.96
C PRO A 12 12.08 -13.84 -11.13
N ARG A 13 12.31 -14.30 -12.37
CA ARG A 13 11.55 -13.81 -13.52
C ARG A 13 10.07 -14.03 -13.22
N TRP A 14 9.23 -13.04 -13.54
CA TRP A 14 7.78 -13.24 -13.55
C TRP A 14 7.46 -14.44 -14.45
N VAL A 15 6.94 -15.51 -13.83
CA VAL A 15 6.40 -16.67 -14.50
C VAL A 15 4.90 -16.56 -14.34
N GLU A 16 4.20 -16.41 -15.46
CA GLU A 16 2.73 -16.44 -15.50
C GLU A 16 2.21 -17.62 -14.66
N PRO A 17 1.45 -17.36 -13.58
CA PRO A 17 1.05 -18.43 -12.69
C PRO A 17 0.16 -19.45 -13.42
N PRO A 18 0.32 -20.77 -13.20
CA PRO A 18 -0.47 -21.79 -13.91
C PRO A 18 -1.99 -21.63 -13.80
N TRP A 19 -2.49 -20.93 -12.78
CA TRP A 19 -3.90 -20.66 -12.54
C TRP A 19 -4.48 -19.49 -13.36
N LEU A 20 -3.66 -18.71 -14.07
CA LEU A 20 -4.14 -17.85 -15.17
C LEU A 20 -4.75 -18.69 -16.31
N ARG A 21 -4.36 -19.98 -16.38
CA ARG A 21 -4.86 -20.97 -17.33
C ARG A 21 -6.02 -21.75 -16.72
N GLY A 22 -7.08 -21.05 -16.33
CA GLY A 22 -8.28 -21.65 -15.74
C GLY A 22 -9.50 -20.75 -15.89
N PRO A 23 -10.73 -21.28 -15.78
CA PRO A 23 -11.94 -20.46 -15.92
C PRO A 23 -12.02 -19.41 -14.82
N VAL A 24 -12.11 -18.14 -15.23
CA VAL A 24 -12.40 -17.01 -14.33
C VAL A 24 -13.84 -17.15 -13.82
N ALA A 25 -14.03 -17.06 -12.51
CA ALA A 25 -15.37 -17.12 -11.92
C ALA A 25 -16.24 -15.98 -12.46
N GLN A 26 -17.49 -16.30 -12.82
CA GLN A 26 -18.47 -15.27 -13.18
C GLN A 26 -18.94 -14.58 -11.90
N GLY A 27 -18.58 -13.31 -11.74
CA GLY A 27 -18.96 -12.47 -10.60
C GLY A 27 -18.43 -11.06 -10.79
N HIS A 28 -19.20 -10.08 -10.35
CA HIS A 28 -18.86 -8.66 -10.39
C HIS A 28 -17.67 -8.37 -9.43
N GLU A 29 -16.91 -7.29 -9.67
CA GLU A 29 -15.88 -6.65 -8.80
C GLU A 29 -14.40 -6.91 -9.12
N ILE A 30 -13.69 -5.87 -9.60
CA ILE A 30 -12.27 -5.88 -10.00
C ILE A 30 -11.36 -6.21 -8.80
N CYS A 31 -10.40 -7.14 -8.96
CA CYS A 31 -9.23 -7.16 -8.07
C CYS A 31 -7.91 -7.56 -8.75
N LEU A 32 -6.82 -7.11 -8.17
CA LEU A 32 -5.46 -7.11 -8.71
C LEU A 32 -4.64 -8.28 -8.15
N VAL A 33 -3.62 -8.74 -8.87
CA VAL A 33 -2.54 -9.57 -8.31
C VAL A 33 -1.20 -8.94 -8.64
N ILE A 34 -0.39 -8.69 -7.62
CA ILE A 34 0.90 -8.00 -7.73
C ILE A 34 2.09 -8.94 -7.68
N GLY A 35 3.01 -8.74 -8.63
CA GLY A 35 4.43 -9.00 -8.46
C GLY A 35 5.14 -7.68 -8.11
N VAL A 36 5.86 -7.63 -6.99
CA VAL A 36 6.60 -6.43 -6.56
C VAL A 36 8.01 -6.48 -7.14
N ASN A 37 8.36 -5.58 -8.06
CA ASN A 37 9.75 -5.40 -8.48
C ASN A 37 10.47 -4.46 -7.51
N ARG A 38 11.10 -4.99 -6.46
CA ARG A 38 12.02 -4.16 -5.64
C ARG A 38 13.35 -3.99 -6.38
N SER A 39 13.45 -2.97 -7.23
CA SER A 39 14.75 -2.42 -7.63
C SER A 39 15.13 -1.25 -6.73
N SER A 40 16.11 -1.47 -5.85
CA SER A 40 16.77 -0.45 -5.02
C SER A 40 17.61 0.54 -5.85
N PRO A 41 17.90 1.75 -5.34
CA PRO A 41 18.42 2.85 -6.13
C PRO A 41 19.90 2.65 -6.51
N ARG A 42 20.23 2.94 -7.77
CA ARG A 42 21.61 3.07 -8.23
C ARG A 42 22.32 4.17 -7.44
N ARG A 43 23.45 3.83 -6.82
CA ARG A 43 24.51 4.78 -6.46
C ARG A 43 25.80 4.42 -7.20
N GLU A 44 26.62 5.46 -7.34
CA GLU A 44 28.00 5.56 -7.85
C GLU A 44 28.17 5.88 -9.34
N SER A 45 29.02 6.84 -9.76
CA SER A 45 30.20 7.41 -9.08
C SER A 45 30.71 8.73 -9.71
N GLN A 46 31.35 9.53 -8.86
CA GLN A 46 32.56 10.34 -9.06
C GLN A 46 32.57 11.54 -10.05
N ARG A 47 32.85 12.73 -9.50
CA ARG A 47 34.17 13.39 -9.72
C ARG A 47 34.50 14.39 -8.61
N ALA A 48 35.64 14.14 -7.97
CA ALA A 48 36.39 15.09 -7.16
C ALA A 48 37.05 16.15 -8.05
N GLY A 49 37.09 17.39 -7.59
CA GLY A 49 37.81 18.52 -8.20
C GLY A 49 38.40 19.41 -7.12
N GLN A 50 39.67 19.73 -7.28
CA GLN A 50 40.64 20.14 -6.25
C GLN A 50 40.53 21.59 -5.77
N LEU A 51 41.18 21.79 -4.61
CA LEU A 51 41.54 23.04 -3.93
C LEU A 51 42.34 24.04 -4.80
N SER A 52 42.08 25.34 -4.61
CA SER A 52 43.15 26.36 -4.63
C SER A 52 42.77 27.60 -3.81
N ARG A 53 43.78 28.13 -3.10
CA ARG A 53 43.77 29.21 -2.09
C ARG A 53 43.66 30.62 -2.70
N GLY A 54 43.15 31.56 -1.89
CA GLY A 54 43.35 33.00 -2.06
C GLY A 54 42.95 33.79 -0.80
N VAL A 55 43.89 34.52 -0.22
CA VAL A 55 43.79 35.31 1.03
C VAL A 55 43.76 36.81 0.68
N ARG A 56 42.90 37.64 1.33
CA ARG A 56 43.22 38.78 2.26
C ARG A 56 42.11 39.86 2.36
N SER A 57 41.78 40.26 3.60
CA SER A 57 41.42 41.59 4.20
C SER A 57 40.31 42.47 3.56
N SER A 58 39.45 43.25 4.24
CA SER A 58 39.29 43.71 5.65
C SER A 58 38.01 44.56 5.80
N SER A 59 37.60 44.81 7.06
CA SER A 59 36.88 45.97 7.64
C SER A 59 35.36 45.92 7.90
N GLY A 60 35.01 45.99 9.20
CA GLY A 60 34.01 46.94 9.74
C GLY A 60 32.60 46.41 10.07
N PRO A 61 32.00 46.75 11.23
CA PRO A 61 31.04 45.88 11.92
C PRO A 61 29.57 46.21 11.63
N ALA A 62 28.71 45.19 11.63
CA ALA A 62 27.28 45.37 11.83
C ALA A 62 26.73 44.22 12.69
N ARG A 63 26.37 44.56 13.93
CA ARG A 63 25.59 43.71 14.83
C ARG A 63 24.27 43.35 14.15
N ARG A 64 24.04 42.07 13.89
CA ARG A 64 22.70 41.47 13.82
C ARG A 64 22.76 40.12 14.51
N GLY A 65 21.81 39.93 15.42
CA GLY A 65 21.84 38.91 16.44
C GLY A 65 22.14 37.52 15.90
N GLU A 66 22.94 36.79 16.69
CA GLU A 66 22.79 35.34 16.80
C GLU A 66 21.30 35.02 16.97
N ALA A 67 20.66 34.62 15.87
CA ALA A 67 19.51 33.75 15.99
C ALA A 67 20.07 32.43 16.50
N LEU A 68 20.01 32.30 17.82
CA LEU A 68 20.14 31.05 18.56
C LEU A 68 19.53 29.94 17.70
N ARG A 69 20.35 28.94 17.36
CA ARG A 69 19.87 27.69 16.81
C ARG A 69 18.89 27.09 17.82
N VAL A 70 17.59 27.30 17.60
CA VAL A 70 16.57 26.52 18.29
C VAL A 70 16.57 25.17 17.60
N ASN A 71 17.40 24.28 18.15
CA ASN A 71 17.35 22.87 17.84
C ASN A 71 16.06 22.35 18.49
N ASN A 72 14.92 22.50 17.82
CA ASN A 72 13.71 21.77 18.20
C ASN A 72 14.02 20.29 17.96
N GLY A 73 14.47 19.61 19.00
CA GLY A 73 14.58 18.16 19.09
C GLY A 73 13.20 17.51 19.03
N GLY A 74 12.47 17.77 17.95
CA GLY A 74 11.22 17.11 17.62
C GLY A 74 11.55 15.67 17.29
N HIS A 75 11.59 14.84 18.32
CA HIS A 75 11.36 13.42 18.16
C HIS A 75 9.95 13.28 17.59
N TRP A 76 9.83 13.22 16.26
CA TRP A 76 8.61 12.76 15.64
C TRP A 76 8.43 11.31 16.11
N MET A 77 7.47 11.10 17.00
CA MET A 77 7.06 9.75 17.39
C MET A 77 6.45 9.11 16.15
N VAL A 78 7.19 8.17 15.56
CA VAL A 78 6.71 7.37 14.43
C VAL A 78 5.42 6.68 14.87
N LYS A 79 4.33 6.92 14.14
CA LYS A 79 3.02 6.35 14.41
C LYS A 79 2.95 4.94 13.84
N ARG A 80 2.42 4.01 14.61
CA ARG A 80 2.27 2.62 14.21
C ARG A 80 0.92 2.43 13.50
N VAL A 81 0.95 1.83 12.31
CA VAL A 81 -0.23 1.67 11.46
C VAL A 81 -0.39 0.23 10.99
N LEU A 82 -1.62 -0.27 11.04
CA LEU A 82 -2.06 -1.52 10.44
C LEU A 82 -2.72 -1.22 9.09
N VAL A 83 -2.37 -1.94 8.03
CA VAL A 83 -2.93 -1.67 6.70
C VAL A 83 -4.02 -2.70 6.37
N THR A 84 -5.21 -2.25 5.98
CA THR A 84 -6.21 -3.17 5.44
C THR A 84 -5.82 -3.62 4.04
N TRP A 85 -5.77 -4.93 3.83
CA TRP A 85 -5.15 -5.53 2.66
C TRP A 85 -6.16 -6.33 1.84
N SER A 86 -6.44 -5.89 0.62
CA SER A 86 -7.24 -6.66 -0.35
C SER A 86 -6.37 -7.48 -1.31
N GLY A 87 -5.06 -7.21 -1.36
CA GLY A 87 -4.15 -7.69 -2.42
C GLY A 87 -4.26 -6.89 -3.72
N GLY A 88 -5.09 -5.84 -3.72
CA GLY A 88 -5.44 -5.01 -4.87
C GLY A 88 -4.46 -3.86 -5.16
N LYS A 89 -4.79 -3.07 -6.20
CA LYS A 89 -4.03 -1.87 -6.63
C LYS A 89 -3.96 -0.86 -5.50
N ASP A 90 -5.12 -0.48 -4.99
CA ASP A 90 -5.23 0.66 -4.09
C ASP A 90 -4.69 0.34 -2.69
N SER A 91 -4.89 -0.88 -2.18
CA SER A 91 -4.25 -1.29 -0.92
C SER A 91 -2.72 -1.28 -1.02
N THR A 92 -2.19 -1.55 -2.22
CA THR A 92 -0.75 -1.56 -2.46
C THR A 92 -0.19 -0.16 -2.61
N MET A 93 -0.87 0.72 -3.33
CA MET A 93 -0.49 2.13 -3.40
C MET A 93 -0.57 2.80 -2.03
N ALA A 94 -1.60 2.51 -1.24
CA ALA A 94 -1.70 2.98 0.14
C ALA A 94 -0.53 2.48 1.00
N LEU A 95 -0.18 1.20 0.90
CA LEU A 95 0.98 0.63 1.59
C LEU A 95 2.29 1.31 1.15
N ASP A 96 2.51 1.49 -0.15
CA ASP A 96 3.72 2.11 -0.70
C ASP A 96 3.91 3.54 -0.17
N LEU A 97 2.84 4.35 -0.17
CA LEU A 97 2.87 5.70 0.38
C LEU A 97 3.17 5.73 1.88
N LEU A 98 2.62 4.78 2.65
CA LEU A 98 2.91 4.67 4.08
C LEU A 98 4.35 4.25 4.34
N MET A 99 4.88 3.28 3.59
CA MET A 99 6.26 2.81 3.73
C MET A 99 7.29 3.86 3.30
N ALA A 100 6.93 4.76 2.37
CA ALA A 100 7.79 5.86 1.94
C ALA A 100 7.81 7.04 2.93
N SER A 101 6.83 7.13 3.83
CA SER A 101 6.70 8.23 4.78
C SER A 101 7.46 7.95 6.09
N PRO A 102 8.29 8.89 6.59
CA PRO A 102 8.98 8.73 7.88
C PRO A 102 8.05 8.86 9.09
N GLU A 103 6.77 9.23 8.88
CA GLU A 103 5.78 9.35 9.95
C GLU A 103 5.29 7.97 10.42
N TRP A 104 5.38 6.94 9.58
CA TRP A 104 4.68 5.67 9.78
C TRP A 104 5.61 4.48 9.96
N GLU A 105 5.25 3.61 10.92
CA GLU A 105 5.73 2.25 11.05
C GLU A 105 4.60 1.31 10.65
N VAL A 106 4.69 0.68 9.48
CA VAL A 106 3.73 -0.35 9.06
C VAL A 106 4.00 -1.63 9.83
N VAL A 107 3.05 -2.03 10.69
CA VAL A 107 3.23 -3.16 11.61
C VAL A 107 2.70 -4.49 11.06
N GLY A 108 1.89 -4.45 10.01
CA GLY A 108 1.24 -5.63 9.46
C GLY A 108 0.10 -5.31 8.51
N LEU A 109 -0.50 -6.38 8.02
CA LEU A 109 -1.63 -6.39 7.11
C LEU A 109 -2.83 -7.05 7.81
N LEU A 110 -4.03 -6.53 7.58
CA LEU A 110 -5.28 -7.09 8.07
C LEU A 110 -6.25 -7.28 6.90
N THR A 111 -6.80 -8.48 6.76
CA THR A 111 -7.75 -8.79 5.68
C THR A 111 -8.96 -9.57 6.19
N THR A 112 -10.01 -9.62 5.38
CA THR A 112 -11.18 -10.47 5.59
C THR A 112 -11.20 -11.58 4.55
N VAL A 113 -11.50 -12.81 4.98
CA VAL A 113 -11.56 -13.98 4.10
C VAL A 113 -12.84 -14.76 4.40
N SER A 114 -13.60 -15.08 3.35
CA SER A 114 -14.73 -16.01 3.45
C SER A 114 -14.24 -17.42 3.76
N SER A 115 -14.78 -18.03 4.81
CA SER A 115 -14.48 -19.42 5.19
C SER A 115 -14.93 -20.43 4.13
N GLU A 116 -16.02 -20.14 3.41
CA GLU A 116 -16.60 -21.02 2.38
C GLU A 116 -15.74 -21.04 1.11
N TYR A 117 -15.24 -19.88 0.67
CA TYR A 117 -14.57 -19.74 -0.63
C TYR A 117 -13.04 -19.62 -0.54
N ASP A 118 -12.48 -19.51 0.68
CA ASP A 118 -11.07 -19.23 0.97
C ASP A 118 -10.50 -18.02 0.20
N ARG A 119 -11.32 -16.97 0.11
CA ARG A 119 -11.08 -15.76 -0.69
C ARG A 119 -11.54 -14.50 0.03
N VAL A 120 -10.96 -13.35 -0.33
CA VAL A 120 -11.48 -12.04 0.09
C VAL A 120 -12.89 -11.83 -0.47
N SER A 121 -13.86 -11.54 0.39
CA SER A 121 -15.29 -11.56 0.01
C SER A 121 -15.66 -10.60 -1.11
N MET A 122 -15.09 -9.40 -1.15
CA MET A 122 -15.39 -8.35 -2.15
C MET A 122 -14.43 -8.33 -3.36
N HIS A 123 -13.40 -9.16 -3.33
CA HIS A 123 -12.27 -9.03 -4.26
C HIS A 123 -11.88 -10.36 -4.90
N GLY A 124 -12.41 -11.49 -4.41
CA GLY A 124 -12.19 -12.82 -4.97
C GLY A 124 -10.76 -13.33 -4.91
N VAL A 125 -9.82 -12.57 -4.33
CA VAL A 125 -8.40 -12.93 -4.19
C VAL A 125 -8.29 -14.08 -3.21
N ARG A 126 -7.61 -15.15 -3.65
CA ARG A 126 -7.41 -16.35 -2.84
C ARG A 126 -6.48 -16.07 -1.67
N ARG A 127 -6.76 -16.66 -0.51
CA ARG A 127 -5.93 -16.51 0.68
C ARG A 127 -4.47 -16.90 0.45
N GLU A 128 -4.22 -17.95 -0.34
CA GLU A 128 -2.85 -18.38 -0.71
C GLU A 128 -2.04 -17.23 -1.35
N LEU A 129 -2.67 -16.42 -2.21
CA LEU A 129 -2.00 -15.29 -2.84
C LEU A 129 -1.73 -14.16 -1.85
N LEU A 130 -2.65 -13.90 -0.92
CA LEU A 130 -2.45 -12.89 0.13
C LEU A 130 -1.28 -13.26 1.04
N LEU A 131 -1.14 -14.54 1.37
CA LEU A 131 -0.04 -15.06 2.18
C LEU A 131 1.31 -14.91 1.45
N GLU A 132 1.36 -15.26 0.17
CA GLU A 132 2.56 -15.07 -0.66
C GLU A 132 2.93 -13.59 -0.80
N GLN A 133 1.94 -12.70 -0.99
CA GLN A 133 2.14 -11.25 -1.02
C GLN A 133 2.72 -10.74 0.31
N ALA A 134 2.12 -11.13 1.44
CA ALA A 134 2.57 -10.72 2.78
C ALA A 134 4.01 -11.21 3.06
N SER A 135 4.30 -12.46 2.67
CA SER A 135 5.63 -13.06 2.74
C SER A 135 6.66 -12.28 1.92
N CYS A 136 6.34 -11.93 0.66
CA CYS A 136 7.20 -11.10 -0.19
C CYS A 136 7.43 -9.69 0.37
N LEU A 137 6.43 -9.12 1.06
CA LEU A 137 6.52 -7.81 1.70
C LEU A 137 7.34 -7.84 3.00
N GLY A 138 7.49 -9.03 3.61
CA GLY A 138 8.08 -9.19 4.93
C GLY A 138 7.17 -8.69 6.06
N LEU A 139 5.85 -8.69 5.85
CA LEU A 139 4.86 -8.19 6.79
C LEU A 139 3.98 -9.35 7.30
N PRO A 140 3.58 -9.36 8.58
CA PRO A 140 2.59 -10.30 9.06
C PRO A 140 1.22 -10.00 8.44
N LEU A 141 0.45 -11.05 8.15
CA LEU A 141 -0.94 -10.96 7.69
C LEU A 141 -1.87 -11.60 8.72
N ASP A 142 -2.77 -10.80 9.29
CA ASP A 142 -3.88 -11.27 10.10
C ASP A 142 -5.17 -11.39 9.26
N ILE A 143 -5.94 -12.42 9.55
CA ILE A 143 -7.19 -12.73 8.83
C ILE A 143 -8.37 -12.69 9.81
N VAL A 144 -9.41 -11.96 9.41
CA VAL A 144 -10.76 -12.04 9.98
C VAL A 144 -11.59 -12.97 9.11
N TRP A 145 -11.96 -14.12 9.65
CA TRP A 145 -12.76 -15.13 8.95
C TRP A 145 -14.24 -14.74 8.96
N LEU A 146 -14.87 -14.77 7.78
CA LEU A 146 -16.28 -14.49 7.57
C LEU A 146 -17.03 -15.76 7.19
N GLU A 147 -18.00 -16.14 8.00
CA GLU A 147 -18.86 -17.29 7.73
C GLU A 147 -20.04 -16.90 6.82
N PRO A 148 -20.63 -17.87 6.08
CA PRO A 148 -21.81 -17.60 5.27
C PRO A 148 -22.96 -17.05 6.12
N ARG A 149 -23.63 -16.02 5.59
CA ARG A 149 -24.80 -15.36 6.23
C ARG A 149 -24.51 -14.72 7.58
N GLU A 150 -23.25 -14.40 7.87
CA GLU A 150 -22.93 -13.61 9.06
C GLU A 150 -23.55 -12.22 9.01
N SER A 151 -24.01 -11.77 10.17
CA SER A 151 -24.53 -10.42 10.32
C SER A 151 -23.39 -9.41 10.35
N ASN A 152 -23.71 -8.17 10.02
CA ASN A 152 -22.75 -7.06 10.08
C ASN A 152 -22.23 -6.84 11.52
N GLU A 153 -23.07 -7.07 12.53
CA GLU A 153 -22.68 -6.98 13.95
C GLU A 153 -21.63 -8.02 14.30
N THR A 154 -21.78 -9.25 13.79
CA THR A 154 -20.80 -10.33 14.00
C THR A 154 -19.47 -10.00 13.34
N TYR A 155 -19.51 -9.48 12.11
CA TYR A 155 -18.34 -8.97 11.41
C TYR A 155 -17.63 -7.87 12.22
N GLN A 156 -18.38 -6.85 12.68
CA GLN A 156 -17.83 -5.74 13.44
C GLN A 156 -17.19 -6.22 14.76
N ALA A 157 -17.82 -7.17 15.45
CA ALA A 157 -17.27 -7.73 16.68
C ALA A 157 -15.94 -8.48 16.44
N LYS A 158 -15.86 -9.31 15.39
CA LYS A 158 -14.63 -10.01 15.02
C LYS A 158 -13.51 -9.05 14.62
N MET A 159 -13.84 -8.04 13.80
CA MET A 159 -12.91 -6.99 13.40
C MET A 159 -12.40 -6.21 14.62
N ALA A 160 -13.30 -5.78 15.51
CA ALA A 160 -12.95 -5.09 16.74
C ALA A 160 -12.03 -5.92 17.64
N GLY A 161 -12.27 -7.23 17.79
CA GLY A 161 -11.38 -8.13 18.53
C GLY A 161 -9.94 -8.09 18.03
N LYS A 162 -9.74 -8.26 16.71
CA LYS A 162 -8.41 -8.18 16.09
C LYS A 162 -7.77 -6.80 16.29
N LEU A 163 -8.53 -5.74 16.10
CA LEU A 163 -8.03 -4.36 16.24
C LEU A 163 -7.63 -4.04 17.69
N LEU A 164 -8.39 -4.53 18.68
CA LEU A 164 -8.04 -4.37 20.09
C LEU A 164 -6.73 -5.09 20.45
N ASP A 165 -6.45 -6.26 19.87
CA ASP A 165 -5.16 -6.95 20.04
C ASP A 165 -3.99 -6.11 19.49
N TYR A 166 -4.19 -5.41 18.37
CA TYR A 166 -3.20 -4.47 17.82
C TYR A 166 -3.07 -3.21 18.69
N ARG A 167 -4.19 -2.66 19.17
CA ARG A 167 -4.20 -1.50 20.07
C ARG A 167 -3.45 -1.78 21.37
N ALA A 168 -3.64 -2.96 21.95
CA ALA A 168 -2.90 -3.40 23.14
C ALA A 168 -1.37 -3.45 22.91
N ARG A 169 -0.93 -3.61 21.66
CA ARG A 169 0.48 -3.57 21.24
C ARG A 169 0.94 -2.17 20.81
N GLY A 170 0.15 -1.13 21.06
CA GLY A 170 0.50 0.26 20.78
C GLY A 170 0.24 0.71 19.33
N VAL A 171 -0.55 -0.03 18.56
CA VAL A 171 -1.01 0.44 17.24
C VAL A 171 -2.20 1.36 17.44
N SER A 172 -2.10 2.59 16.96
CA SER A 172 -3.17 3.59 17.10
C SER A 172 -3.88 3.90 15.79
N ASN A 173 -3.35 3.47 14.65
CA ASN A 173 -3.86 3.82 13.33
C ASN A 173 -4.18 2.58 12.50
N VAL A 174 -5.23 2.68 11.70
CA VAL A 174 -5.57 1.70 10.66
C VAL A 174 -5.71 2.43 9.34
N ALA A 175 -4.96 1.99 8.33
CA ALA A 175 -4.97 2.58 7.01
C ALA A 175 -5.80 1.79 6.02
N PHE A 176 -6.51 2.51 5.16
CA PHE A 176 -7.35 1.95 4.10
C PHE A 176 -6.96 2.51 2.74
N GLY A 177 -7.11 1.69 1.70
CA GLY A 177 -6.91 2.08 0.31
C GLY A 177 -8.11 2.77 -0.33
N ASP A 178 -9.08 3.25 0.45
CA ASP A 178 -10.28 3.90 -0.11
C ASP A 178 -9.91 5.28 -0.68
N ILE A 179 -10.56 5.67 -1.79
CA ILE A 179 -10.24 6.89 -2.54
C ILE A 179 -11.34 7.96 -2.43
N PHE A 180 -12.62 7.60 -2.61
CA PHE A 180 -13.70 8.61 -2.78
C PHE A 180 -15.02 8.38 -2.02
N LEU A 181 -15.29 7.18 -1.49
CA LEU A 181 -16.62 6.87 -0.93
C LEU A 181 -16.79 7.46 0.48
N GLU A 182 -17.23 8.72 0.60
CA GLU A 182 -17.33 9.46 1.88
C GLU A 182 -18.10 8.68 2.96
N GLU A 183 -19.24 8.07 2.61
CA GLU A 183 -20.03 7.26 3.54
C GLU A 183 -19.24 6.07 4.10
N LEU A 184 -18.42 5.41 3.25
CA LEU A 184 -17.57 4.31 3.69
C LEU A 184 -16.44 4.81 4.58
N ARG A 185 -15.86 5.97 4.25
CA ARG A 185 -14.85 6.64 5.08
C ARG A 185 -15.41 6.97 6.46
N HIS A 186 -16.57 7.64 6.54
CA HIS A 186 -17.22 7.96 7.80
C HIS A 186 -17.54 6.72 8.62
N TYR A 187 -18.09 5.68 7.98
CA TYR A 187 -18.33 4.40 8.64
C TYR A 187 -17.06 3.80 9.27
N ARG A 188 -15.91 3.86 8.58
CA ARG A 188 -14.63 3.36 9.11
C ARG A 188 -14.11 4.24 10.25
N GLU A 189 -14.16 5.56 10.10
CA GLU A 189 -13.78 6.53 11.13
C GLU A 189 -14.58 6.32 12.43
N GLU A 190 -15.91 6.22 12.32
CA GLU A 190 -16.80 5.98 13.46
C GLU A 190 -16.51 4.66 14.17
N ASN A 191 -16.26 3.58 13.41
CA ASN A 191 -15.97 2.28 14.00
C ASN A 191 -14.62 2.23 14.71
N LEU A 192 -13.60 2.89 14.16
CA LEU A 192 -12.28 2.97 14.81
C LEU A 192 -12.30 3.90 16.02
N ALA A 193 -13.07 4.99 15.97
CA ALA A 193 -13.25 5.90 17.10
C ALA A 193 -13.85 5.19 18.33
N LYS A 194 -14.79 4.26 18.14
CA LYS A 194 -15.33 3.40 19.22
C LYS A 194 -14.24 2.58 19.91
N LEU A 195 -13.15 2.28 19.21
CA LEU A 195 -11.99 1.54 19.70
C LEU A 195 -10.84 2.45 20.12
N GLY A 196 -11.00 3.79 20.09
CA GLY A 196 -9.93 4.74 20.36
C GLY A 196 -8.74 4.62 19.41
N MET A 197 -9.01 4.31 18.14
CA MET A 197 -8.05 4.25 17.04
C MET A 197 -8.43 5.26 15.95
N GLU A 198 -7.46 5.63 15.11
CA GLU A 198 -7.63 6.59 14.03
C GLU A 198 -7.62 5.91 12.65
N ALA A 199 -8.49 6.37 11.75
CA ALA A 199 -8.51 5.94 10.36
C ALA A 199 -7.56 6.81 9.54
N THR A 200 -6.76 6.18 8.66
CA THR A 200 -5.87 6.89 7.73
C THR A 200 -6.21 6.49 6.29
N PHE A 201 -6.29 7.46 5.39
CA PHE A 201 -6.65 7.23 3.98
C PHE A 201 -5.59 7.85 3.06
N PRO A 202 -4.47 7.15 2.79
CA PRO A 202 -3.35 7.71 2.03
C PRO A 202 -3.72 8.15 0.61
N LEU A 203 -4.77 7.55 0.03
CA LEU A 203 -5.22 7.79 -1.33
C LEU A 203 -6.40 8.75 -1.45
N TRP A 204 -6.89 9.30 -0.34
CA TRP A 204 -8.15 10.05 -0.34
C TRP A 204 -8.12 11.24 -1.32
N GLY A 205 -9.11 11.29 -2.21
CA GLY A 205 -9.28 12.37 -3.19
C GLY A 205 -8.22 12.43 -4.29
N ARG A 206 -7.34 11.41 -4.41
CA ARG A 206 -6.34 11.36 -5.49
C ARG A 206 -7.00 11.01 -6.82
N ASP A 207 -6.47 11.56 -7.92
CA ASP A 207 -6.92 11.23 -9.27
C ASP A 207 -6.54 9.79 -9.63
N THR A 208 -7.53 8.94 -9.90
CA THR A 208 -7.32 7.51 -10.12
C THR A 208 -6.53 7.20 -11.37
N ARG A 209 -6.60 8.06 -12.38
CA ARG A 209 -5.80 7.90 -13.60
C ARG A 209 -4.33 8.19 -13.33
N GLN A 210 -4.03 9.25 -12.59
CA GLN A 210 -2.67 9.53 -12.11
C GLN A 210 -2.16 8.38 -11.22
N GLU A 211 -3.00 7.84 -10.33
CA GLU A 211 -2.63 6.66 -9.53
C GLU A 211 -2.27 5.46 -10.38
N ALA A 212 -3.07 5.15 -11.41
CA ALA A 212 -2.83 4.02 -12.29
C ALA A 212 -1.53 4.19 -13.11
N VAL A 213 -1.22 5.41 -13.55
CA VAL A 213 0.05 5.72 -14.21
C VAL A 213 1.22 5.58 -13.24
N GLU A 214 1.12 6.17 -12.03
CA GLU A 214 2.15 6.07 -11.00
C GLU A 214 2.41 4.61 -10.59
N PHE A 215 1.35 3.80 -10.51
CA PHE A 215 1.44 2.36 -10.23
C PHE A 215 2.31 1.63 -11.28
N ILE A 216 2.09 1.92 -12.56
CA ILE A 216 2.86 1.34 -13.67
C ILE A 216 4.30 1.85 -13.65
N GLU A 217 4.51 3.15 -13.44
CA GLU A 217 5.84 3.77 -13.41
C GLU A 217 6.71 3.23 -12.26
N LYS A 218 6.10 2.90 -11.12
CA LYS A 218 6.77 2.22 -9.99
C LYS A 218 7.11 0.75 -10.29
N GLY A 219 6.68 0.23 -11.43
CA GLY A 219 6.94 -1.14 -11.86
C GLY A 219 6.10 -2.17 -11.12
N PHE A 220 5.00 -1.75 -10.48
CA PHE A 220 4.03 -2.69 -9.96
C PHE A 220 3.31 -3.39 -11.12
N GLN A 221 2.97 -4.65 -10.89
CA GLN A 221 2.25 -5.46 -11.85
C GLN A 221 0.86 -5.78 -11.33
N ALA A 222 -0.05 -5.99 -12.26
CA ALA A 222 -1.47 -6.02 -11.98
C ALA A 222 -2.19 -6.75 -13.09
N ILE A 223 -3.20 -7.54 -12.75
CA ILE A 223 -4.05 -8.25 -13.71
C ILE A 223 -5.49 -7.96 -13.36
N ILE A 224 -6.31 -7.65 -14.36
CA ILE A 224 -7.75 -7.48 -14.19
C ILE A 224 -8.38 -8.85 -13.96
N THR A 225 -8.92 -9.10 -12.78
CA THR A 225 -9.59 -10.39 -12.50
C THR A 225 -11.10 -10.37 -12.77
N CYS A 226 -11.74 -9.20 -12.70
CA CYS A 226 -13.17 -9.04 -12.96
C CYS A 226 -13.46 -7.65 -13.52
N VAL A 227 -14.61 -7.48 -14.16
CA VAL A 227 -15.09 -6.20 -14.69
C VAL A 227 -16.61 -6.13 -14.54
N ASP A 228 -17.16 -4.91 -14.45
CA ASP A 228 -18.60 -4.73 -14.69
C ASP A 228 -18.87 -4.78 -16.20
N THR A 229 -19.48 -5.87 -16.66
CA THR A 229 -19.72 -6.09 -18.10
C THR A 229 -20.70 -5.12 -18.72
N ARG A 230 -21.37 -4.28 -17.93
CA ARG A 230 -22.20 -3.16 -18.43
C ARG A 230 -21.35 -1.97 -18.88
N LEU A 231 -20.15 -1.82 -18.32
CA LEU A 231 -19.24 -0.71 -18.56
C LEU A 231 -18.01 -1.12 -19.38
N LEU A 232 -17.50 -2.33 -19.16
CA LEU A 232 -16.26 -2.80 -19.77
C LEU A 232 -16.39 -4.24 -20.27
N GLY A 233 -15.96 -4.49 -21.50
CA GLY A 233 -16.11 -5.81 -22.14
C GLY A 233 -15.36 -6.92 -21.41
N ARG A 234 -15.88 -8.16 -21.46
CA ARG A 234 -15.25 -9.35 -20.85
C ARG A 234 -13.82 -9.61 -21.33
N SER A 235 -13.45 -9.12 -22.51
CA SER A 235 -12.11 -9.21 -23.08
C SER A 235 -11.04 -8.49 -22.25
N PHE A 236 -11.43 -7.63 -21.31
CA PHE A 236 -10.50 -6.94 -20.42
C PHE A 236 -10.00 -7.83 -19.27
N VAL A 237 -10.76 -8.86 -18.91
CA VAL A 237 -10.37 -9.81 -17.86
C VAL A 237 -9.15 -10.61 -18.30
N GLY A 238 -8.19 -10.79 -17.39
CA GLY A 238 -6.92 -11.46 -17.61
C GLY A 238 -5.84 -10.58 -18.23
N ARG A 239 -6.17 -9.35 -18.64
CA ARG A 239 -5.17 -8.40 -19.14
C ARG A 239 -4.38 -7.76 -18.01
N ALA A 240 -3.12 -7.42 -18.31
CA ALA A 240 -2.31 -6.63 -17.42
C ALA A 240 -2.78 -5.17 -17.39
N LEU A 241 -2.68 -4.53 -16.22
CA LEU A 241 -2.78 -3.07 -16.12
C LEU A 241 -1.45 -2.47 -16.60
N ASP A 242 -1.46 -2.00 -17.83
CA ASP A 242 -0.34 -1.35 -18.48
C ASP A 242 -0.80 -0.10 -19.26
N GLU A 243 0.14 0.63 -19.84
CA GLU A 243 -0.20 1.84 -20.59
C GLU A 243 -1.10 1.58 -21.80
N ALA A 244 -1.03 0.39 -22.40
CA ALA A 244 -1.87 0.03 -23.54
C ALA A 244 -3.32 -0.14 -23.08
N LEU A 245 -3.53 -0.86 -21.98
CA LEU A 245 -4.83 -0.98 -21.33
C LEU A 245 -5.41 0.40 -20.99
N LEU A 246 -4.63 1.29 -20.34
CA LEU A 246 -5.09 2.63 -19.95
C LEU A 246 -5.50 3.52 -21.13
N ARG A 247 -4.96 3.28 -22.33
CA ARG A 247 -5.36 3.98 -23.56
C ARG A 247 -6.63 3.38 -24.19
N GLU A 248 -6.91 2.11 -23.91
CA GLU A 248 -8.08 1.40 -24.44
C GLU A 248 -9.32 1.51 -23.56
N LEU A 249 -9.18 1.99 -22.31
CA LEU A 249 -10.31 2.21 -21.43
C LEU A 249 -11.29 3.22 -22.04
N PRO A 250 -12.60 2.91 -22.10
CA PRO A 250 -13.62 3.85 -22.52
C PRO A 250 -13.71 5.07 -21.59
N ASP A 251 -14.20 6.18 -22.14
CA ASP A 251 -14.50 7.37 -21.34
C ASP A 251 -15.50 7.04 -20.22
N GLY A 252 -15.21 7.50 -19.00
CA GLY A 252 -16.03 7.27 -17.82
C GLY A 252 -15.78 5.93 -17.10
N VAL A 253 -14.87 5.09 -17.59
CA VAL A 253 -14.39 3.91 -16.86
C VAL A 253 -13.20 4.28 -15.99
N ASP A 254 -13.30 3.97 -14.70
CA ASP A 254 -12.23 4.18 -13.71
C ASP A 254 -11.10 3.14 -13.90
N PRO A 255 -9.82 3.55 -13.97
CA PRO A 255 -8.67 2.67 -14.24
C PRO A 255 -8.13 1.82 -13.07
#